data_AF-A0A7G9SDX1-F1
#
_entry.id   AF-A0A7G9SDX1-F1
#
_cell.length_a   1.000
_cell.length_b   1.000
_cell.length_c   1.000
_cell.angle_alpha   90.00
_cell.angle_beta   90.00
_cell.angle_gamma   90.00
#
_symmetry.space_group_name_H-M   'P 1'
#
loop_
_entity.id
_entity.type
_entity.pdbx_description
1 polymer ?
#
loop_
_entity_poly.entity_id
_entity_poly.type
_entity_poly.pdbx_seq_one_letter_code
_entity_poly.pdbx_strand_id
1 'polypeptide(L)'
;MAVLIGNSFNVMPGQRGFDLLTNRCDYFEIGSSAGEDVWLEGTMAGPDGDFIFNGRLFHSGGSAGTIIDGFPKAVPDGWTKRPSQHCEGYDLVDKNGEVIFGYRVSEDGICEVNVSLYRGDGEIAATGGQGGLVTNGVPVRLGRHGIVISDSKATKANPTESAEG
;
A
#
# COMPACT_ATOMS: atom_id res chain seq x y z
N MET A 1 -6.06 -16.55 -10.87
CA MET A 1 -5.42 -17.03 -9.62
C MET A 1 -4.20 -16.14 -9.41
N ALA A 2 -4.13 -15.39 -8.31
CA ALA A 2 -3.09 -14.37 -8.14
C ALA A 2 -1.91 -14.87 -7.31
N VAL A 3 -0.71 -14.81 -7.87
CA VAL A 3 0.54 -15.21 -7.24
C VAL A 3 1.27 -13.95 -6.78
N LEU A 4 1.71 -13.83 -5.53
CA LEU A 4 2.71 -12.81 -5.17
C LEU A 4 4.09 -13.44 -5.30
N ILE A 5 4.80 -13.11 -6.39
CA ILE A 5 6.19 -13.52 -6.60
C ILE A 5 7.08 -12.31 -6.32
N GLY A 6 8.03 -12.45 -5.39
CA GLY A 6 9.18 -11.55 -5.27
C GLY A 6 9.05 -10.36 -4.32
N ASN A 7 8.29 -10.45 -3.23
CA ASN A 7 8.38 -9.44 -2.17
C ASN A 7 9.58 -9.75 -1.27
N SER A 8 10.59 -8.88 -1.31
CA SER A 8 11.73 -8.90 -0.38
C SER A 8 11.53 -7.79 0.66
N PHE A 9 11.51 -8.16 1.94
CA PHE A 9 11.49 -7.21 3.04
C PHE A 9 12.91 -6.94 3.53
N ASN A 10 13.46 -5.78 3.22
CA ASN A 10 14.73 -5.34 3.78
C ASN A 10 14.47 -4.71 5.14
N VAL A 11 14.84 -5.39 6.22
CA VAL A 11 14.59 -4.93 7.60
C VAL A 11 15.63 -3.91 8.07
N MET A 12 16.74 -3.73 7.34
CA MET A 12 17.77 -2.68 7.49
C MET A 12 18.87 -2.87 6.44
N PRO A 13 19.69 -1.86 6.11
CA PRO A 13 20.92 -2.08 5.32
C PRO A 13 21.81 -3.16 5.97
N GLY A 14 22.03 -4.29 5.27
CA GLY A 14 22.89 -5.38 5.72
C GLY A 14 22.20 -6.56 6.43
N GLN A 15 20.87 -6.57 6.58
CA GLN A 15 20.14 -7.72 7.14
C GLN A 15 19.57 -8.65 6.05
N ARG A 16 19.45 -9.95 6.38
CA ARG A 16 18.85 -10.96 5.49
C ARG A 16 17.35 -10.68 5.35
N GLY A 17 16.90 -10.43 4.12
CA GLY A 17 15.49 -10.29 3.81
C GLY A 17 14.73 -11.60 3.96
N PHE A 18 13.43 -11.50 4.24
CA PHE A 18 12.52 -12.64 4.18
C PHE A 18 11.85 -12.65 2.81
N ASP A 19 12.00 -13.74 2.08
CA ASP A 19 11.21 -14.01 0.87
C ASP A 19 9.88 -14.62 1.29
N LEU A 20 8.80 -13.83 1.21
CA LEU A 20 7.47 -14.30 1.52
C LEU A 20 6.85 -14.92 0.26
N LEU A 21 7.15 -16.20 0.02
CA LEU A 21 6.58 -17.00 -1.06
C LEU A 21 5.18 -17.49 -0.67
N THR A 22 4.21 -16.59 -0.66
CA THR A 22 2.79 -16.98 -0.57
C THR A 22 2.12 -16.87 -1.94
N ASN A 23 1.50 -17.97 -2.35
CA ASN A 23 0.75 -18.08 -3.60
C ASN A 23 -0.67 -17.52 -3.51
N ARG A 24 -1.08 -16.97 -2.35
CA ARG A 24 -2.39 -16.33 -2.15
C ARG A 24 -2.30 -15.22 -1.12
N CYS A 25 -2.71 -14.02 -1.52
CA CYS A 25 -3.02 -12.92 -0.63
C CYS A 25 -4.36 -12.33 -1.10
N ASP A 26 -5.42 -12.60 -0.34
CA ASP A 26 -6.77 -12.10 -0.62
C ASP A 26 -6.99 -10.69 -0.05
N TYR A 27 -6.02 -10.19 0.73
CA TYR A 27 -6.10 -8.95 1.48
C TYR A 27 -4.71 -8.40 1.73
N PHE A 28 -4.48 -7.11 1.53
CA PHE A 28 -3.35 -6.41 2.13
C PHE A 28 -3.79 -5.06 2.67
N GLU A 29 -3.05 -4.55 3.65
CA GLU A 29 -3.19 -3.22 4.20
C GLU A 29 -1.79 -2.61 4.40
N ILE A 30 -1.65 -1.34 4.02
CA ILE A 30 -0.50 -0.48 4.32
C ILE A 30 -1.04 0.68 5.14
N GLY A 31 -0.40 1.00 6.26
CA GLY A 31 -0.88 2.02 7.19
C GLY A 31 -2.10 1.53 7.98
N SER A 32 -3.05 2.43 8.26
CA SER A 32 -4.25 2.09 9.04
C SER A 32 -5.46 2.95 8.69
N SER A 33 -6.60 2.30 8.46
CA SER A 33 -7.90 2.97 8.26
C SER A 33 -8.38 3.77 9.47
N ALA A 34 -7.94 3.42 10.69
CA ALA A 34 -8.34 4.07 11.93
C ALA A 34 -7.56 5.37 12.24
N GLY A 35 -6.44 5.61 11.55
CA GLY A 35 -5.61 6.80 11.74
C GLY A 35 -6.00 7.96 10.83
N GLU A 36 -5.30 9.09 10.98
CA GLU A 36 -5.35 10.23 10.04
C GLU A 36 -4.24 10.20 8.99
N ASP A 37 -3.26 9.31 9.18
CA ASP A 37 -2.12 9.16 8.27
C ASP A 37 -2.49 8.32 7.02
N VAL A 38 -1.50 8.03 6.20
CA VAL A 38 -1.60 7.22 4.99
C VAL A 38 -2.22 5.85 5.22
N TRP A 39 -3.07 5.43 4.28
CA TRP A 39 -3.70 4.12 4.30
C TRP A 39 -3.98 3.63 2.88
N LEU A 40 -3.70 2.36 2.62
CA LEU A 40 -4.13 1.66 1.41
C LEU A 40 -4.49 0.23 1.77
N GLU A 41 -5.69 -0.19 1.39
CA GLU A 41 -6.20 -1.53 1.53
C GLU A 41 -6.56 -2.08 0.15
N GLY A 42 -6.17 -3.32 -0.13
CA GLY A 42 -6.59 -4.05 -1.31
C GLY A 42 -7.17 -5.40 -0.92
N THR A 43 -8.33 -5.74 -1.46
CA THR A 43 -9.07 -6.96 -1.16
C THR A 43 -9.55 -7.63 -2.44
N MET A 44 -9.42 -8.94 -2.54
CA MET A 44 -10.17 -9.73 -3.52
C MET A 44 -11.63 -9.87 -3.06
N ALA A 45 -12.57 -9.39 -3.86
CA ALA A 45 -14.00 -9.40 -3.57
C ALA A 45 -14.81 -10.09 -4.67
N GLY A 46 -15.93 -10.72 -4.27
CA GLY A 46 -16.85 -11.37 -5.19
C GLY A 46 -16.40 -12.75 -5.68
N PRO A 47 -17.30 -13.50 -6.34
CA PRO A 47 -17.03 -14.85 -6.85
C PRO A 47 -16.00 -14.86 -7.98
N ASP A 48 -15.87 -13.73 -8.70
CA ASP A 48 -14.98 -13.58 -9.86
C ASP A 48 -13.56 -13.12 -9.46
N GLY A 49 -13.35 -12.77 -8.18
CA GLY A 49 -12.03 -12.38 -7.66
C GLY A 49 -11.61 -10.96 -8.04
N ASP A 50 -12.56 -10.04 -8.19
CA ASP A 50 -12.28 -8.62 -8.45
C ASP A 50 -11.38 -8.03 -7.36
N PHE A 51 -10.37 -7.26 -7.75
CA PHE A 51 -9.60 -6.47 -6.78
C PHE A 51 -10.33 -5.15 -6.50
N ILE A 52 -10.58 -4.91 -5.21
CA ILE A 52 -11.18 -3.68 -4.70
C ILE A 52 -10.20 -2.98 -3.77
N PHE A 53 -10.04 -1.68 -3.97
CA PHE A 53 -9.09 -0.87 -3.23
C PHE A 53 -9.79 0.28 -2.51
N ASN A 54 -9.38 0.45 -1.25
CA ASN A 54 -9.77 1.56 -0.37
C ASN A 54 -8.50 2.23 0.13
N GLY A 55 -8.53 3.51 0.44
CA GLY A 55 -7.32 4.18 0.90
C GLY A 55 -7.45 5.66 1.08
N ARG A 56 -6.51 6.22 1.84
CA ARG A 56 -6.24 7.65 1.95
C ARG A 56 -4.89 7.92 1.28
N LEU A 57 -4.95 8.46 0.07
CA LEU A 57 -3.79 8.71 -0.79
C LEU A 57 -3.41 10.19 -0.73
N PHE A 58 -2.24 10.50 -0.19
CA PHE A 58 -1.69 11.85 -0.22
C PHE A 58 -0.83 12.04 -1.48
N HIS A 59 -0.80 13.27 -2.01
CA HIS A 59 0.10 13.64 -3.11
C HIS A 59 1.47 14.08 -2.57
N SER A 60 2.45 14.17 -3.47
CA SER A 60 3.73 14.78 -3.17
C SER A 60 3.51 16.23 -2.69
N GLY A 61 4.09 16.59 -1.54
CA GLY A 61 3.93 17.92 -0.93
C GLY A 61 2.82 18.07 0.12
N GLY A 62 2.17 16.99 0.56
CA GLY A 62 1.36 16.98 1.79
C GLY A 62 -0.03 17.63 1.69
N SER A 63 -0.59 17.76 0.49
CA SER A 63 -1.98 18.22 0.35
C SER A 63 -2.98 17.17 0.87
N ALA A 64 -4.17 17.63 1.29
CA ALA A 64 -5.20 16.80 1.90
C ALA A 64 -5.43 15.51 1.10
N GLY A 65 -5.24 14.37 1.74
CA GLY A 65 -5.31 13.07 1.09
C GLY A 65 -6.66 12.84 0.42
N THR A 66 -6.64 12.23 -0.76
CA THR A 66 -7.85 11.78 -1.45
C THR A 66 -8.25 10.42 -0.91
N ILE A 67 -9.54 10.27 -0.59
CA ILE A 67 -10.11 8.99 -0.22
C ILE A 67 -10.53 8.24 -1.49
N ILE A 68 -10.02 7.04 -1.65
CA ILE A 68 -10.59 6.05 -2.57
C ILE A 68 -11.41 5.06 -1.72
N ASP A 69 -12.62 4.76 -2.15
CA ASP A 69 -13.53 3.83 -1.48
C ASP A 69 -14.22 2.99 -2.55
N GLY A 70 -13.72 1.77 -2.77
CA GLY A 70 -14.28 0.84 -3.73
C GLY A 70 -13.71 0.93 -5.16
N PHE A 71 -12.51 1.47 -5.38
CA PHE A 71 -11.90 1.48 -6.71
C PHE A 71 -11.62 0.03 -7.20
N PRO A 72 -11.87 -0.35 -8.46
CA PRO A 72 -12.28 0.47 -9.62
C PRO A 72 -13.79 0.65 -9.81
N LYS A 73 -14.62 0.18 -8.89
CA LYS A 73 -16.09 0.29 -8.96
C LYS A 73 -16.59 1.70 -8.68
N ALA A 74 -15.87 2.43 -7.83
CA ALA A 74 -16.07 3.86 -7.59
C ALA A 74 -14.81 4.65 -7.93
N VAL A 75 -15.00 5.92 -8.30
CA VAL A 75 -13.94 6.87 -8.65
C VAL A 75 -14.25 8.19 -7.93
N PRO A 76 -13.27 8.80 -7.23
CA PRO A 76 -13.47 10.10 -6.58
C PRO A 76 -13.82 11.21 -7.57
N ASP A 77 -14.52 12.24 -7.09
CA ASP A 77 -14.90 13.40 -7.91
C ASP A 77 -13.67 14.15 -8.44
N GLY A 78 -13.67 14.47 -9.74
CA GLY A 78 -12.57 15.15 -10.42
C GLY A 78 -11.45 14.23 -10.89
N TRP A 79 -11.63 12.92 -10.75
CA TRP A 79 -10.67 11.90 -11.17
C TRP A 79 -11.25 11.01 -12.24
N THR A 80 -10.37 10.35 -12.99
CA THR A 80 -10.77 9.51 -14.12
C THR A 80 -10.18 8.11 -13.96
N LYS A 81 -11.01 7.09 -14.13
CA LYS A 81 -10.56 5.72 -14.34
C LYS A 81 -10.25 5.51 -15.82
N ARG A 82 -9.09 4.94 -16.13
CA ARG A 82 -8.80 4.43 -17.48
C ARG A 82 -8.23 3.01 -17.41
N PRO A 83 -8.40 2.20 -18.47
CA PRO A 83 -7.69 0.93 -18.58
C PRO A 83 -6.18 1.16 -18.51
N SER A 84 -5.47 0.25 -17.83
CA SER A 84 -4.00 0.25 -17.87
C SER A 84 -3.53 -0.06 -19.31
N GLN A 85 -2.50 0.63 -19.80
CA GLN A 85 -2.18 0.65 -21.23
C GLN A 85 -1.66 -0.68 -21.80
N HIS A 86 -1.27 -1.64 -20.95
CA HIS A 86 -0.53 -2.83 -21.37
C HIS A 86 -0.97 -4.15 -20.73
N CYS A 87 -1.93 -4.14 -19.80
CA CYS A 87 -2.35 -5.31 -19.02
C CYS A 87 -3.81 -5.15 -18.58
N GLU A 88 -4.43 -6.23 -18.07
CA GLU A 88 -5.70 -6.11 -17.36
C GLU A 88 -5.53 -5.24 -16.11
N GLY A 89 -6.42 -4.29 -15.86
CA GLY A 89 -6.32 -3.39 -14.71
C GLY A 89 -6.72 -1.96 -15.05
N TYR A 90 -6.58 -1.09 -14.07
CA TYR A 90 -7.03 0.30 -14.16
C TYR A 90 -6.05 1.27 -13.51
N ASP A 91 -5.86 2.40 -14.18
CA ASP A 91 -5.23 3.58 -13.59
C ASP A 91 -6.33 4.51 -13.08
N LEU A 92 -6.09 5.08 -11.91
CA LEU A 92 -6.80 6.20 -11.33
C LEU A 92 -5.97 7.47 -11.56
N VAL A 93 -6.54 8.37 -12.33
CA VAL A 93 -5.86 9.56 -12.85
C VAL A 93 -6.48 10.82 -12.24
N ASP A 94 -5.64 11.75 -11.80
CA ASP A 94 -6.09 13.04 -11.29
C ASP A 94 -6.59 13.98 -12.41
N LYS A 95 -7.02 15.18 -12.03
CA LYS A 95 -7.48 16.23 -12.96
C LYS A 95 -6.41 16.70 -13.97
N ASN A 96 -5.13 16.49 -13.67
CA ASN A 96 -4.01 16.91 -14.51
C ASN A 96 -3.55 15.80 -15.48
N GLY A 97 -4.13 14.60 -15.38
CA GLY A 97 -3.71 13.46 -16.18
C GLY A 97 -2.61 12.61 -15.53
N GLU A 98 -2.26 12.88 -14.27
CA GLU A 98 -1.25 12.13 -13.51
C GLU A 98 -1.85 10.87 -12.90
N VAL A 99 -1.16 9.74 -13.03
CA VAL A 99 -1.55 8.48 -12.39
C VAL A 99 -1.16 8.54 -10.92
N ILE A 100 -2.14 8.50 -10.03
CA ILE A 100 -1.88 8.56 -8.58
C ILE A 100 -1.94 7.16 -7.96
N PHE A 101 -2.81 6.32 -8.51
CA PHE A 101 -2.94 4.92 -8.14
C PHE A 101 -3.23 4.12 -9.40
N GLY A 102 -2.69 2.92 -9.50
CA GLY A 102 -3.08 1.96 -10.51
C GLY A 102 -2.87 0.56 -10.00
N TYR A 103 -3.57 -0.37 -10.61
CA TYR A 103 -3.22 -1.78 -10.47
C TYR A 103 -3.28 -2.45 -11.84
N ARG A 104 -2.50 -3.50 -11.98
CA ARG A 104 -2.52 -4.37 -13.15
C ARG A 104 -2.42 -5.82 -12.75
N VAL A 105 -3.02 -6.67 -13.53
CA VAL A 105 -2.96 -8.13 -13.40
C VAL A 105 -2.08 -8.62 -14.54
N SER A 106 -0.95 -9.24 -14.20
CA SER A 106 -0.07 -9.85 -15.19
C SER A 106 -0.72 -11.08 -15.83
N GLU A 107 -0.15 -11.58 -16.92
CA GLU A 107 -0.60 -12.82 -17.57
C GLU A 107 -0.56 -14.03 -16.61
N ASP A 108 0.36 -14.02 -15.65
CA ASP A 108 0.47 -15.02 -14.58
C ASP A 108 -0.56 -14.82 -13.45
N GLY A 109 -1.48 -13.87 -13.62
CA GLY A 109 -2.54 -13.53 -12.67
C GLY A 109 -2.08 -12.67 -11.49
N ILE A 110 -0.85 -12.15 -11.49
CA ILE A 110 -0.28 -11.39 -10.38
C ILE A 110 -0.86 -9.97 -10.37
N CYS A 111 -1.47 -9.56 -9.26
CA CYS A 111 -1.90 -8.18 -9.06
C CYS A 111 -0.71 -7.34 -8.59
N GLU A 112 -0.26 -6.45 -9.47
CA GLU A 112 0.78 -5.46 -9.19
C GLU A 112 0.13 -4.09 -8.97
N VAL A 113 0.44 -3.47 -7.83
CA VAL A 113 -0.05 -2.14 -7.49
C VAL A 113 1.02 -1.11 -7.84
N ASN A 114 0.65 -0.14 -8.66
CA ASN A 114 1.47 1.02 -9.00
C ASN A 114 0.98 2.22 -8.17
N VAL A 115 1.77 2.65 -7.20
CA VAL A 115 1.36 3.71 -6.28
C VAL A 115 2.56 4.43 -5.70
N SER A 116 2.42 5.74 -5.44
CA SER A 116 3.31 6.48 -4.55
C SER A 116 2.47 7.01 -3.40
N LEU A 117 2.62 6.38 -2.24
CA LEU A 117 1.92 6.77 -1.02
C LEU A 117 2.78 7.74 -0.23
N TYR A 118 2.22 8.89 0.11
CA TYR A 118 2.85 9.89 0.97
C TYR A 118 2.13 9.95 2.32
N ARG A 119 2.85 10.32 3.37
CA ARG A 119 2.27 10.73 4.65
C ARG A 119 1.68 12.14 4.55
N GLY A 120 0.92 12.53 5.57
CA GLY A 120 0.37 13.89 5.65
C GLY A 120 1.41 15.02 5.68
N ASP A 121 2.65 14.72 6.08
CA ASP A 121 3.79 15.66 6.08
C ASP A 121 4.52 15.72 4.72
N GLY A 122 4.13 14.89 3.75
CA GLY A 122 4.74 14.81 2.43
C GLY A 122 5.93 13.86 2.32
N GLU A 123 6.31 13.13 3.38
CA GLU A 123 7.30 12.04 3.29
C GLU A 123 6.73 10.82 2.55
N ILE A 124 7.58 10.08 1.82
CA ILE A 124 7.17 8.85 1.14
C ILE A 124 6.93 7.75 2.17
N ALA A 125 5.69 7.26 2.24
CA ALA A 125 5.28 6.13 3.06
C ALA A 125 5.45 4.78 2.34
N ALA A 126 5.17 4.72 1.04
CA ALA A 126 5.38 3.53 0.24
C ALA A 126 5.46 3.84 -1.25
N THR A 127 6.13 2.99 -2.01
CA THR A 127 6.17 3.02 -3.47
C THR A 127 5.95 1.62 -4.02
N GLY A 128 5.02 1.46 -4.95
CA GLY A 128 4.73 0.21 -5.65
C GLY A 128 4.89 0.35 -7.16
N GLY A 129 5.31 -0.72 -7.82
CA GLY A 129 5.45 -0.77 -9.28
C GLY A 129 6.04 -2.09 -9.78
N GLN A 130 6.71 -2.06 -10.94
CA GLN A 130 7.44 -3.22 -11.45
C GLN A 130 8.61 -3.56 -10.51
N GLY A 131 8.51 -4.69 -9.82
CA GLY A 131 9.49 -5.12 -8.82
C GLY A 131 8.95 -5.17 -7.40
N GLY A 132 7.67 -4.84 -7.20
CA GLY A 132 6.96 -5.03 -5.94
C GLY A 132 6.68 -3.74 -5.20
N LEU A 133 6.31 -3.89 -3.94
CA LEU A 133 5.90 -2.81 -3.05
C LEU A 133 6.94 -2.62 -1.94
N VAL A 134 7.45 -1.40 -1.82
CA VAL A 134 8.38 -0.98 -0.76
C VAL A 134 7.64 -0.05 0.19
N THR A 135 7.76 -0.31 1.50
CA THR A 135 7.13 0.51 2.55
C THR A 135 8.20 1.11 3.47
N ASN A 136 7.98 2.34 3.92
CA ASN A 136 8.94 3.13 4.69
C ASN A 136 8.34 3.52 6.04
N GLY A 137 8.56 2.70 7.06
CA GLY A 137 8.13 3.02 8.42
C GLY A 137 6.61 3.10 8.59
N VAL A 138 5.85 2.37 7.79
CA VAL A 138 4.39 2.19 7.95
C VAL A 138 4.07 0.72 8.14
N PRO A 139 3.08 0.38 9.00
CA PRO A 139 2.67 -1.00 9.16
C PRO A 139 2.16 -1.62 7.86
N VAL A 140 2.43 -2.90 7.65
CA VAL A 140 1.91 -3.69 6.53
C VAL A 140 1.25 -4.94 7.11
N ARG A 141 0.02 -5.22 6.70
CA ARG A 141 -0.69 -6.47 6.98
C ARG A 141 -0.91 -7.22 5.66
N LEU A 142 -0.56 -8.49 5.64
CA LEU A 142 -0.84 -9.39 4.52
C LEU A 142 -1.78 -10.50 4.97
N GLY A 143 -2.88 -10.71 4.27
CA GLY A 143 -3.98 -11.62 4.61
C GLY A 143 -4.87 -11.11 5.75
N ARG A 144 -6.17 -11.45 5.72
CA ARG A 144 -7.16 -10.99 6.73
C ARG A 144 -6.83 -11.39 8.17
N HIS A 145 -6.06 -12.45 8.34
CA HIS A 145 -5.57 -12.96 9.62
C HIS A 145 -4.05 -13.13 9.64
N GLY A 146 -3.34 -12.54 8.68
CA GLY A 146 -1.94 -12.86 8.46
C GLY A 146 -0.99 -11.95 9.21
N ILE A 147 0.23 -11.88 8.69
CA ILE A 147 1.39 -11.31 9.37
C ILE A 147 1.30 -9.78 9.32
N VAL A 148 1.48 -9.14 10.47
CA VAL A 148 1.67 -7.68 10.58
C VAL A 148 3.16 -7.40 10.70
N ILE A 149 3.68 -6.56 9.81
CA ILE A 149 5.07 -6.10 9.77
C ILE A 149 5.05 -4.61 10.10
N SER A 150 5.81 -4.20 11.12
CA SER A 150 5.95 -2.79 11.49
C SER A 150 7.40 -2.49 11.81
N ASP A 151 7.95 -1.42 11.25
CA ASP A 151 9.24 -0.90 11.67
C ASP A 151 9.11 -0.31 13.08
N SER A 152 9.63 -1.05 14.06
CA SER A 152 9.72 -0.54 15.42
C SER A 152 11.00 0.29 15.51
N LYS A 153 10.92 1.59 15.23
CA LYS A 153 11.86 2.52 15.85
C LYS A 153 11.65 2.39 17.35
N ALA A 154 12.51 1.60 18.00
CA ALA A 154 12.57 1.49 19.44
C ALA A 154 12.74 2.90 20.01
N THR A 155 11.65 3.46 20.53
CA THR A 155 11.70 4.64 21.37
C THR A 155 12.53 4.22 22.58
N LYS A 156 13.79 4.65 22.64
CA LYS A 156 14.56 4.54 23.88
C LYS A 156 13.81 5.39 24.91
N ALA A 157 13.02 4.75 25.75
CA ALA A 157 12.58 5.35 26.99
C ALA A 157 13.85 5.67 27.77
N ASN A 158 14.16 6.96 27.92
CA ASN A 158 15.11 7.40 28.93
C ASN A 158 14.48 7.03 30.27
N PRO A 159 15.09 6.14 31.09
CA PRO A 159 14.69 6.04 32.48
C PRO A 159 15.15 7.33 33.15
N THR A 160 14.24 8.27 33.31
CA THR A 160 14.49 9.42 34.18
C THR A 160 14.72 8.87 35.58
N GLU A 161 15.89 9.19 36.13
CA GLU A 161 16.27 8.99 37.52
C GLU A 161 15.11 9.32 38.47
N SER A 162 14.62 8.31 39.19
CA SER A 162 14.01 8.52 40.49
C SER A 162 15.14 8.77 41.49
N ALA A 163 15.61 10.02 41.55
CA ALA A 163 16.14 10.55 42.79
C ALA A 163 14.96 10.98 43.68
N GLU A 164 15.15 10.84 44.98
CA GLU A 164 14.34 11.31 46.11
C GLU A 164 13.35 10.30 46.72
N GLY A 165 13.71 9.88 47.95
CA GLY A 165 12.98 9.01 48.86
C GLY A 165 13.91 8.31 49.84
#